data_AF-R6R7Z7-F1
#
_entry.id   AF-R6R7Z7-F1
#
_cell.length_a   1.000
_cell.length_b   1.000
_cell.length_c   1.000
_cell.angle_alpha   90.00
_cell.angle_beta   90.00
_cell.angle_gamma   90.00
#
_symmetry.space_group_name_H-M   'P 1'
#
loop_
_entity.id
_entity.type
_entity.pdbx_description
1 polymer ?
#
loop_
_entity_poly.entity_id
_entity_poly.type
_entity_poly.pdbx_seq_one_letter_code
_entity_poly.pdbx_strand_id
1 'polypeptide(L)'
;MKCRITEGQKANINLMNEDVGGSMSSSQIRVKTDGNPVLIIGLGGTGIDALLHTKVILNKRFKLPDVPDKATAIPENVRLLGIDSDTTSKTRKVAGMSLSENEFFSISNNIVTLLSLSKKPSYITEWLDEKNLKRLIDDNDAGCATAIRQCGRLLLFNKALALFNKLRAIVSDLQVYGNKIQVFITTGICGGTGSGIFADVSYIVRQICGCMTETQITGILFMPDINISKVGPGAYNTVLMKNGFAAMKELEYLMNTSQHPYDPFKQTYASGAGGEAAYSVESTDNIYDSCILISEQATEGFIHIPPEDRYSYCMSVAAETICCHIDISQTMFYTNNMMAVGFSCATLSKSKTLEYISGKLFANIQGLWGNSPTAEQRDIFAQSTVGLDMFLLENMFDANVPPAFPAGLK
;
A
#
# COMPACT_ATOMS: atom_id res chain seq x y z
N MET A 1 -4.95 2.36 -42.94
CA MET A 1 -6.13 2.80 -42.14
C MET A 1 -5.73 4.07 -41.39
N LYS A 2 -6.39 5.21 -41.65
CA LYS A 2 -6.14 6.45 -40.90
C LYS A 2 -6.76 6.29 -39.50
N CYS A 3 -5.93 6.11 -38.48
CA CYS A 3 -6.39 6.14 -37.10
C CYS A 3 -6.75 7.60 -36.76
N ARG A 4 -8.05 7.92 -36.69
CA ARG A 4 -8.53 9.26 -36.33
C ARG A 4 -8.56 9.35 -34.81
N ILE A 5 -7.85 10.33 -34.25
CA ILE A 5 -8.05 10.78 -32.86
C ILE A 5 -9.55 11.03 -32.68
N THR A 6 -10.17 10.28 -31.76
CA THR A 6 -11.60 10.40 -31.48
C THR A 6 -11.92 11.76 -30.85
N GLU A 7 -13.14 12.26 -31.00
CA GLU A 7 -13.51 13.53 -30.38
C GLU A 7 -13.35 13.52 -28.85
N GLY A 8 -13.57 12.36 -28.22
CA GLY A 8 -13.31 12.19 -26.78
C GLY A 8 -11.83 12.35 -26.41
N GLN A 9 -10.91 11.87 -27.25
CA GLN A 9 -9.47 12.06 -27.04
C GLN A 9 -9.06 13.53 -27.21
N LYS A 10 -9.59 14.23 -28.21
CA LYS A 10 -9.36 15.68 -28.40
C LYS A 10 -9.87 16.52 -27.21
N ALA A 11 -11.04 16.17 -26.67
CA ALA A 11 -11.58 16.84 -25.50
C ALA A 11 -10.68 16.70 -24.27
N ASN A 12 -10.10 15.51 -24.05
CA ASN A 12 -9.16 15.27 -22.95
C ASN A 12 -7.84 16.03 -23.11
N ILE A 13 -7.31 16.14 -24.34
CA ILE A 13 -6.07 16.89 -24.63
C ILE A 13 -6.23 18.39 -24.31
N ASN A 14 -7.38 18.97 -24.65
CA ASN A 14 -7.67 20.38 -24.40
C ASN A 14 -7.83 20.72 -22.90
N LEU A 15 -8.01 19.71 -22.05
CA LEU A 15 -8.17 19.85 -20.60
C LEU A 15 -6.84 19.69 -19.83
N MET A 16 -5.74 19.37 -20.51
CA MET A 16 -4.39 19.26 -19.94
C MET A 16 -3.72 20.63 -19.82
N ASN A 17 -3.35 21.02 -18.61
CA ASN A 17 -2.66 22.27 -18.33
C ASN A 17 -1.14 22.12 -18.48
N GLU A 18 -0.56 22.92 -19.37
CA GLU A 18 0.86 22.91 -19.75
C GLU A 18 1.76 23.47 -18.64
N ASP A 19 1.27 24.44 -17.87
CA ASP A 19 2.03 25.12 -16.81
C ASP A 19 2.27 24.23 -15.58
N VAL A 20 1.58 23.08 -15.50
CA VAL A 20 1.72 22.06 -14.44
C VAL A 20 2.13 20.69 -15.00
N GLY A 21 2.84 20.67 -16.14
CA GLY A 21 3.43 19.44 -16.69
C GLY A 21 2.44 18.48 -17.34
N GLY A 22 1.36 19.00 -17.93
CA GLY A 22 0.39 18.21 -18.69
C GLY A 22 -0.73 17.59 -17.84
N SER A 23 -0.88 17.99 -16.58
CA SER A 23 -1.95 17.50 -15.71
C SER A 23 -3.33 18.01 -16.17
N MET A 24 -4.32 17.12 -16.26
CA MET A 24 -5.70 17.52 -16.53
C MET A 24 -6.29 18.27 -15.32
N SER A 25 -7.05 19.35 -15.55
CA SER A 25 -7.71 20.05 -14.42
C SER A 25 -8.59 19.06 -13.65
N SER A 26 -8.26 18.85 -12.37
CA SER A 26 -8.73 17.73 -11.53
C SER A 26 -10.23 17.73 -11.24
N SER A 27 -10.93 18.83 -11.51
CA SER A 27 -12.36 18.98 -11.21
C SER A 27 -13.29 18.33 -12.24
N GLN A 28 -12.85 18.05 -13.48
CA GLN A 28 -13.78 17.72 -14.58
C GLN A 28 -13.79 16.25 -15.01
N ILE A 29 -12.81 15.41 -14.64
CA ILE A 29 -12.81 13.97 -14.97
C ILE A 29 -12.41 13.15 -13.74
N ARG A 30 -13.37 12.96 -12.83
CA ARG A 30 -13.24 12.02 -11.71
C ARG A 30 -13.63 10.62 -12.15
N VAL A 31 -12.81 9.65 -11.80
CA VAL A 31 -12.98 8.24 -12.13
C VAL A 31 -13.99 7.58 -11.20
N LYS A 32 -14.80 6.65 -11.72
CA LYS A 32 -15.71 5.86 -10.90
C LYS A 32 -14.95 4.67 -10.32
N THR A 33 -15.28 4.30 -9.08
CA THR A 33 -14.88 2.99 -8.55
C THR A 33 -15.56 1.87 -9.34
N ASP A 34 -14.95 0.67 -9.35
CA ASP A 34 -15.46 -0.55 -10.00
C ASP A 34 -16.83 -1.04 -9.51
N GLY A 35 -17.38 -0.36 -8.49
CA GLY A 35 -18.66 -0.67 -7.85
C GLY A 35 -18.53 -1.67 -6.71
N ASN A 36 -17.41 -2.37 -6.57
CA ASN A 36 -17.22 -3.32 -5.49
C ASN A 36 -16.97 -2.59 -4.16
N PRO A 37 -17.52 -3.04 -3.04
CA PRO A 37 -17.17 -2.49 -1.73
C PRO A 37 -15.70 -2.72 -1.40
N VAL A 38 -15.02 -1.69 -0.90
CA VAL A 38 -13.59 -1.72 -0.58
C VAL A 38 -13.34 -1.32 0.87
N LEU A 39 -12.55 -2.13 1.58
CA LEU A 39 -12.03 -1.82 2.91
C LEU A 39 -10.50 -1.71 2.86
N ILE A 40 -9.94 -0.57 3.24
CA ILE A 40 -8.48 -0.36 3.29
C ILE A 40 -8.07 -0.18 4.75
N ILE A 41 -7.20 -1.06 5.23
CA ILE A 41 -6.73 -1.10 6.61
C ILE A 41 -5.24 -0.76 6.64
N GLY A 42 -4.85 0.21 7.47
CA GLY A 42 -3.46 0.57 7.72
C GLY A 42 -3.02 0.14 9.11
N LEU A 43 -2.02 -0.74 9.22
CA LEU A 43 -1.52 -1.25 10.49
C LEU A 43 -0.18 -0.60 10.87
N GLY A 44 -0.13 -0.03 12.07
CA GLY A 44 1.00 0.72 12.58
C GLY A 44 1.32 1.98 11.77
N GLY A 45 2.40 2.66 12.15
CA GLY A 45 2.78 3.93 11.53
C GLY A 45 2.96 3.89 10.01
N THR A 46 3.72 2.92 9.46
CA THR A 46 3.93 2.83 8.01
C THR A 46 2.65 2.50 7.25
N GLY A 47 1.82 1.59 7.78
CA GLY A 47 0.52 1.27 7.15
C GLY A 47 -0.42 2.47 7.15
N ILE A 48 -0.44 3.25 8.24
CA ILE A 48 -1.24 4.49 8.30
C ILE A 48 -0.71 5.56 7.35
N ASP A 49 0.60 5.72 7.22
CA ASP A 49 1.18 6.67 6.26
C ASP A 49 0.75 6.30 4.82
N ALA A 50 0.77 5.01 4.44
CA ALA A 50 0.25 4.53 3.17
C ALA A 50 -1.27 4.76 3.01
N LEU A 51 -2.05 4.48 4.06
CA LEU A 51 -3.50 4.71 4.09
C LEU A 51 -3.85 6.19 3.84
N LEU A 52 -3.08 7.11 4.42
CA LEU A 52 -3.26 8.56 4.22
C LEU A 52 -2.91 8.97 2.78
N HIS A 53 -1.84 8.43 2.19
CA HIS A 53 -1.54 8.66 0.77
C HIS A 53 -2.69 8.16 -0.12
N THR A 54 -3.24 6.97 0.15
CA THR A 54 -4.40 6.43 -0.58
C THR A 54 -5.62 7.32 -0.42
N LYS A 55 -5.91 7.82 0.78
CA LYS A 55 -7.01 8.75 1.05
C LYS A 55 -6.90 10.03 0.20
N VAL A 56 -5.69 10.56 0.06
CA VAL A 56 -5.42 11.75 -0.78
C VAL A 56 -5.69 11.45 -2.26
N ILE A 57 -5.27 10.29 -2.78
CA ILE A 57 -5.51 9.91 -4.18
C ILE A 57 -7.00 9.67 -4.43
N LEU A 58 -7.69 8.96 -3.53
CA LEU A 58 -9.14 8.75 -3.56
C LEU A 58 -9.89 10.08 -3.65
N ASN A 59 -9.60 11.00 -2.75
CA ASN A 59 -10.21 12.32 -2.71
C ASN A 59 -9.93 13.14 -3.98
N LYS A 60 -8.75 13.03 -4.58
CA LYS A 60 -8.37 13.81 -5.76
C LYS A 60 -8.89 13.24 -7.08
N ARG A 61 -8.94 11.92 -7.22
CA ARG A 61 -9.16 11.25 -8.53
C ARG A 61 -10.52 10.60 -8.68
N PHE A 62 -11.15 10.15 -7.60
CA PHE A 62 -12.38 9.37 -7.70
C PHE A 62 -13.63 10.23 -7.55
N LYS A 63 -14.78 9.74 -8.04
CA LYS A 63 -16.08 10.38 -7.79
C LYS A 63 -16.38 10.35 -6.30
N LEU A 64 -16.75 11.52 -5.78
CA LEU A 64 -17.06 11.72 -4.36
C LEU A 64 -18.56 11.79 -4.15
N PRO A 65 -19.04 11.41 -2.96
CA PRO A 65 -20.42 11.68 -2.55
C PRO A 65 -20.72 13.18 -2.59
N ASP A 66 -22.01 13.50 -2.71
CA ASP A 66 -22.46 14.88 -2.60
C ASP A 66 -22.62 15.29 -1.13
N VAL A 67 -21.48 15.51 -0.48
CA VAL A 67 -21.39 15.98 0.91
C VAL A 67 -20.92 17.44 0.98
N PRO A 68 -21.28 18.18 2.04
CA PRO A 68 -20.86 19.57 2.21
C PRO A 68 -19.32 19.74 2.25
N ASP A 69 -18.62 18.82 2.93
CA ASP A 69 -17.15 18.83 2.99
C ASP A 69 -16.55 17.84 1.99
N LYS A 70 -16.20 18.34 0.79
CA LYS A 70 -15.50 17.56 -0.24
C LYS A 70 -13.99 17.49 0.00
N ALA A 71 -13.42 18.25 0.94
CA ALA A 71 -11.97 18.28 1.16
C ALA A 71 -11.46 17.00 1.84
N THR A 72 -12.32 16.30 2.58
CA THR A 72 -11.98 15.06 3.29
C THR A 72 -12.74 13.83 2.79
N ALA A 73 -13.68 14.03 1.86
CA ALA A 73 -14.54 12.97 1.32
C ALA A 73 -13.77 11.92 0.51
N ILE A 74 -14.27 10.70 0.54
CA ILE A 74 -13.80 9.55 -0.26
C ILE A 74 -15.02 8.90 -0.94
N PRO A 75 -14.84 8.00 -1.93
CA PRO A 75 -15.96 7.33 -2.59
C PRO A 75 -16.86 6.57 -1.61
N GLU A 76 -18.18 6.54 -1.89
CA GLU A 76 -19.20 5.98 -1.00
C GLU A 76 -19.00 4.49 -0.69
N ASN A 77 -18.47 3.72 -1.63
CA ASN A 77 -18.21 2.29 -1.50
C ASN A 77 -16.85 1.96 -0.87
N VAL A 78 -16.14 2.95 -0.31
CA VAL A 78 -14.81 2.76 0.30
C VAL A 78 -14.86 3.09 1.80
N ARG A 79 -14.23 2.26 2.63
CA ARG A 79 -13.98 2.53 4.06
C ARG A 79 -12.51 2.40 4.39
N LEU A 80 -12.03 3.26 5.28
CA LEU A 80 -10.65 3.30 5.75
C LEU A 80 -10.58 3.00 7.25
N LEU A 81 -9.56 2.26 7.68
CA LEU A 81 -9.30 2.02 9.10
C LEU A 81 -7.79 1.95 9.39
N GLY A 82 -7.27 2.95 10.09
CA GLY A 82 -5.94 2.92 10.71
C GLY A 82 -5.97 2.26 12.08
N ILE A 83 -5.05 1.35 12.35
CA ILE A 83 -4.91 0.65 13.64
C ILE A 83 -3.49 0.84 14.14
N ASP A 84 -3.33 1.50 15.29
CA ASP A 84 -1.99 1.71 15.87
C ASP A 84 -2.03 1.70 17.41
N SER A 85 -0.88 1.37 18.01
CA SER A 85 -0.64 1.56 19.44
C SER A 85 -0.27 3.00 19.78
N ASP A 86 0.35 3.71 18.83
CA ASP A 86 0.67 5.13 18.99
C ASP A 86 -0.54 5.99 18.61
N THR A 87 -1.09 6.71 19.59
CA THR A 87 -2.25 7.60 19.38
C THR A 87 -1.91 8.84 18.55
N THR A 88 -0.63 9.24 18.47
CA THR A 88 -0.19 10.39 17.66
C THR A 88 -0.38 10.13 16.17
N SER A 89 -0.38 8.85 15.74
CA SER A 89 -0.61 8.43 14.36
C SER A 89 -1.93 8.95 13.78
N LYS A 90 -2.95 9.17 14.62
CA LYS A 90 -4.23 9.76 14.22
C LYS A 90 -4.09 11.20 13.70
N THR A 91 -3.16 11.96 14.28
CA THR A 91 -2.97 13.39 13.97
C THR A 91 -2.03 13.64 12.80
N ARG A 92 -1.43 12.58 12.25
CA ARG A 92 -0.57 12.67 11.06
C ARG A 92 -1.36 13.21 9.88
N LYS A 93 -0.67 13.98 9.04
CA LYS A 93 -1.25 14.63 7.86
C LYS A 93 -0.42 14.38 6.63
N VAL A 94 -1.11 14.09 5.52
CA VAL A 94 -0.54 14.06 4.17
C VAL A 94 -1.39 14.97 3.31
N ALA A 95 -0.76 15.94 2.64
CA ALA A 95 -1.45 16.96 1.83
C ALA A 95 -2.65 17.63 2.56
N GLY A 96 -2.50 17.90 3.86
CA GLY A 96 -3.53 18.54 4.70
C GLY A 96 -4.61 17.60 5.25
N MET A 97 -4.61 16.31 4.86
CA MET A 97 -5.63 15.34 5.24
C MET A 97 -5.16 14.42 6.36
N SER A 98 -6.03 14.13 7.33
CA SER A 98 -5.79 13.17 8.43
C SER A 98 -6.89 12.10 8.48
N LEU A 99 -6.70 11.11 9.36
CA LEU A 99 -7.77 10.17 9.72
C LEU A 99 -8.77 10.86 10.65
N SER A 100 -10.06 10.58 10.45
CA SER A 100 -11.13 10.95 11.36
C SER A 100 -11.23 9.99 12.55
N GLU A 101 -12.08 10.30 13.53
CA GLU A 101 -12.39 9.41 14.67
C GLU A 101 -12.86 8.02 14.22
N ASN A 102 -13.66 7.97 13.16
CA ASN A 102 -14.21 6.72 12.66
C ASN A 102 -13.17 5.89 11.89
N GLU A 103 -12.21 6.56 11.25
CA GLU A 103 -11.15 5.93 10.47
C GLU A 103 -9.91 5.53 11.30
N PHE A 104 -9.89 5.75 12.61
CA PHE A 104 -8.79 5.34 13.48
C PHE A 104 -9.27 4.43 14.62
N PHE A 105 -8.46 3.45 14.98
CA PHE A 105 -8.69 2.57 16.12
C PHE A 105 -7.39 2.39 16.91
N SER A 106 -7.36 2.92 18.12
CA SER A 106 -6.19 2.76 18.98
C SER A 106 -6.23 1.42 19.71
N ILE A 107 -5.13 0.67 19.62
CA ILE A 107 -4.88 -0.49 20.49
C ILE A 107 -4.02 -0.13 21.71
N SER A 108 -3.74 1.16 21.93
CA SER A 108 -2.89 1.62 23.05
C SER A 108 -3.44 1.15 24.40
N ASN A 109 -2.53 0.67 25.24
CA ASN A 109 -2.76 0.39 26.65
C ASN A 109 -1.41 0.30 27.38
N ASN A 110 -1.43 0.38 28.71
CA ASN A 110 -0.23 0.25 29.53
C ASN A 110 0.31 -1.20 29.48
N ILE A 111 1.39 -1.40 28.71
CA ILE A 111 1.99 -2.72 28.49
C ILE A 111 2.51 -3.36 29.80
N VAL A 112 3.09 -2.55 30.70
CA VAL A 112 3.59 -2.99 32.01
C VAL A 112 2.46 -3.57 32.86
N THR A 113 1.27 -2.95 32.81
CA THR A 113 0.07 -3.43 33.48
C THR A 113 -0.41 -4.75 32.89
N LEU A 114 -0.42 -4.89 31.56
CA LEU A 114 -0.80 -6.14 30.90
C LEU A 114 0.16 -7.29 31.24
N LEU A 115 1.46 -7.00 31.35
CA LEU A 115 2.47 -7.98 31.74
C LEU A 115 2.42 -8.33 33.23
N SER A 116 1.93 -7.43 34.06
CA SER A 116 1.77 -7.64 35.50
C SER A 116 0.49 -8.41 35.88
N LEU A 117 -0.37 -8.77 34.91
CA LEU A 117 -1.53 -9.62 35.16
C LEU A 117 -1.10 -10.96 35.77
N SER A 118 -1.65 -11.26 36.95
CA SER A 118 -1.28 -12.41 37.80
C SER A 118 -1.59 -13.76 37.18
N LYS A 119 -2.66 -13.84 36.37
CA LYS A 119 -3.01 -15.01 35.58
C LYS A 119 -3.24 -14.58 34.14
N LYS A 120 -2.43 -15.12 33.24
CA LYS A 120 -2.64 -14.98 31.80
C LYS A 120 -3.27 -16.27 31.27
N PRO A 121 -4.27 -16.17 30.39
CA PRO A 121 -4.93 -17.32 29.80
C PRO A 121 -4.00 -18.03 28.80
N SER A 122 -4.28 -19.32 28.53
CA SER A 122 -3.40 -20.16 27.68
C SER A 122 -3.18 -19.57 26.30
N TYR A 123 -4.24 -19.01 25.70
CA TYR A 123 -4.22 -18.37 24.39
C TYR A 123 -3.32 -17.13 24.29
N ILE A 124 -2.79 -16.61 25.42
CA ILE A 124 -1.71 -15.60 25.47
C ILE A 124 -0.38 -16.25 25.79
N THR A 125 -0.32 -17.15 26.78
CA THR A 125 0.94 -17.77 27.22
C THR A 125 1.56 -18.72 26.19
N GLU A 126 0.79 -19.18 25.20
CA GLU A 126 1.26 -20.03 24.10
C GLU A 126 2.28 -19.34 23.18
N TRP A 127 2.22 -18.02 23.06
CA TRP A 127 3.11 -17.24 22.18
C TRP A 127 3.88 -16.13 22.89
N LEU A 128 3.47 -15.71 24.08
CA LEU A 128 4.08 -14.60 24.83
C LEU A 128 5.29 -15.08 25.64
N ASP A 129 6.47 -14.59 25.30
CA ASP A 129 7.69 -14.78 26.11
C ASP A 129 7.80 -13.71 27.19
N GLU A 130 6.96 -13.83 28.22
CA GLU A 130 6.85 -12.85 29.29
C GLU A 130 8.19 -12.59 30.00
N LYS A 131 9.03 -13.61 30.18
CA LYS A 131 10.29 -13.50 30.91
C LYS A 131 11.28 -12.61 30.19
N ASN A 132 11.44 -12.81 28.87
CA ASN A 132 12.34 -11.98 28.09
C ASN A 132 11.73 -10.59 27.84
N LEU A 133 10.42 -10.51 27.66
CA LEU A 133 9.74 -9.25 27.42
C LEU A 133 9.85 -8.27 28.61
N LYS A 134 9.72 -8.76 29.85
CA LYS A 134 9.91 -7.94 31.06
C LYS A 134 11.34 -7.39 31.22
N ARG A 135 12.34 -7.97 30.54
CA ARG A 135 13.72 -7.47 30.55
C ARG A 135 13.96 -6.37 29.52
N LEU A 136 13.08 -6.26 28.53
CA LEU A 136 13.23 -5.36 27.39
C LEU A 136 12.41 -4.07 27.53
N ILE A 137 11.41 -4.06 28.41
CA ILE A 137 10.49 -2.93 28.61
C ILE A 137 10.92 -2.18 29.87
N ASP A 138 11.09 -0.86 29.74
CA ASP A 138 11.24 0.06 30.87
C ASP A 138 9.89 0.72 31.22
N ASP A 139 9.74 1.28 32.41
CA ASP A 139 8.51 1.97 32.85
C ASP A 139 8.15 3.16 31.94
N ASN A 140 9.15 3.72 31.24
CA ASN A 140 9.00 4.79 30.26
C ASN A 140 8.36 4.36 28.92
N ASP A 141 8.24 3.05 28.66
CA ASP A 141 7.68 2.50 27.42
C ASP A 141 6.14 2.29 27.47
N ALA A 142 5.48 2.92 28.44
CA ALA A 142 4.05 2.74 28.69
C ALA A 142 3.18 3.25 27.51
N GLY A 143 2.62 2.34 26.71
CA GLY A 143 1.55 2.66 25.75
C GLY A 143 1.87 2.41 24.28
N CYS A 144 3.13 2.14 23.92
CA CYS A 144 3.58 1.90 22.54
C CYS A 144 4.20 0.51 22.41
N ALA A 145 4.21 -0.05 21.19
CA ALA A 145 4.83 -1.34 20.93
C ALA A 145 6.37 -1.30 20.88
N THR A 146 7.01 -0.11 20.89
CA THR A 146 8.47 0.10 21.06
C THR A 146 9.38 -0.83 20.22
N ALA A 147 8.99 -1.09 18.97
CA ALA A 147 9.67 -2.03 18.06
C ALA A 147 9.72 -3.49 18.56
N ILE A 148 8.94 -3.86 19.57
CA ILE A 148 8.81 -5.23 20.05
C ILE A 148 7.49 -5.81 19.56
N ARG A 149 7.57 -6.82 18.70
CA ARG A 149 6.41 -7.43 18.04
C ARG A 149 5.39 -8.01 19.03
N GLN A 150 5.88 -8.69 20.06
CA GLN A 150 5.03 -9.26 21.12
C GLN A 150 4.25 -8.19 21.91
N CYS A 151 4.80 -6.97 22.08
CA CYS A 151 4.06 -5.86 22.66
C CYS A 151 2.89 -5.46 21.78
N GLY A 152 3.11 -5.28 20.47
CA GLY A 152 2.07 -4.96 19.51
C GLY A 152 0.93 -5.98 19.53
N ARG A 153 1.29 -7.28 19.54
CA ARG A 153 0.32 -8.38 19.63
C ARG A 153 -0.44 -8.39 20.96
N LEU A 154 0.23 -8.17 22.09
CA LEU A 154 -0.42 -8.14 23.41
C LEU A 154 -1.41 -6.96 23.54
N LEU A 155 -1.05 -5.81 23.00
CA LEU A 155 -1.92 -4.63 22.93
C LEU A 155 -3.18 -4.91 22.10
N LEU A 156 -3.04 -5.60 20.96
CA LEU A 156 -4.17 -6.06 20.17
C LEU A 156 -5.08 -6.98 20.99
N PHE A 157 -4.53 -7.99 21.67
CA PHE A 157 -5.31 -8.96 22.45
C PHE A 157 -6.15 -8.28 23.52
N ASN A 158 -5.65 -7.21 24.11
CA ASN A 158 -6.41 -6.42 25.05
C ASN A 158 -7.64 -5.71 24.43
N LYS A 159 -7.59 -5.40 23.14
CA LYS A 159 -8.65 -4.67 22.42
C LYS A 159 -9.36 -5.52 21.35
N ALA A 160 -9.11 -6.83 21.32
CA ALA A 160 -9.52 -7.70 20.22
C ALA A 160 -11.04 -7.71 20.01
N LEU A 161 -11.84 -7.86 21.08
CA LEU A 161 -13.30 -7.80 20.97
C LEU A 161 -13.81 -6.44 20.46
N ALA A 162 -13.23 -5.34 20.92
CA ALA A 162 -13.60 -4.00 20.46
C ALA A 162 -13.24 -3.81 18.97
N LEU A 163 -12.08 -4.32 18.53
CA LEU A 163 -11.68 -4.29 17.14
C LEU A 163 -12.61 -5.15 16.27
N PHE A 164 -12.93 -6.37 16.71
CA PHE A 164 -13.85 -7.27 16.03
C PHE A 164 -15.20 -6.59 15.78
N ASN A 165 -15.78 -5.97 16.81
CA ASN A 165 -17.06 -5.26 16.68
C ASN A 165 -16.97 -4.07 15.73
N LYS A 166 -15.87 -3.30 15.76
CA LYS A 166 -15.67 -2.18 14.83
C LYS A 166 -15.55 -2.66 13.38
N LEU A 167 -14.74 -3.69 13.12
CA LEU A 167 -14.58 -4.28 11.79
C LEU A 167 -15.90 -4.87 11.29
N ARG A 168 -16.66 -5.57 12.14
CA ARG A 168 -17.96 -6.12 11.79
C ARG A 168 -18.96 -5.04 11.39
N ALA A 169 -18.97 -3.91 12.10
CA ALA A 169 -19.82 -2.77 11.74
C ALA A 169 -19.41 -2.16 10.38
N ILE A 170 -18.11 -2.02 10.11
CA ILE A 170 -17.60 -1.53 8.83
C ILE A 170 -17.97 -2.47 7.68
N VAL A 171 -17.79 -3.78 7.87
CA VAL A 171 -18.17 -4.80 6.88
C VAL A 171 -19.67 -4.75 6.62
N SER A 172 -20.50 -4.68 7.67
CA SER A 172 -21.96 -4.58 7.53
C SER A 172 -22.40 -3.34 6.74
N ASP A 173 -21.73 -2.21 6.94
CA ASP A 173 -22.02 -0.96 6.24
C ASP A 173 -21.62 -1.03 4.76
N LEU A 174 -20.53 -1.74 4.43
CA LEU A 174 -20.07 -1.92 3.05
C LEU A 174 -20.95 -2.88 2.22
N GLN A 175 -21.68 -3.81 2.86
CA GLN A 175 -22.50 -4.81 2.15
C GLN A 175 -23.60 -4.21 1.27
N VAL A 176 -24.02 -2.96 1.53
CA VAL A 176 -25.04 -2.28 0.72
C VAL A 176 -24.56 -2.01 -0.72
N TYR A 177 -23.25 -2.01 -0.96
CA TYR A 177 -22.65 -1.77 -2.27
C TYR A 177 -22.36 -3.06 -3.05
N GLY A 178 -22.34 -4.22 -2.39
CA GLY A 178 -22.11 -5.50 -3.05
C GLY A 178 -21.82 -6.65 -2.09
N ASN A 179 -21.85 -7.88 -2.62
CA ASN A 179 -21.71 -9.12 -1.86
C ASN A 179 -20.27 -9.69 -1.87
N LYS A 180 -19.31 -8.93 -2.40
CA LYS A 180 -17.89 -9.27 -2.39
C LYS A 180 -17.07 -8.04 -2.01
N ILE A 181 -16.43 -8.08 -0.83
CA ILE A 181 -15.60 -6.99 -0.34
C ILE A 181 -14.14 -7.21 -0.74
N GLN A 182 -13.53 -6.20 -1.36
CA GLN A 182 -12.08 -6.15 -1.56
C GLN A 182 -11.42 -5.50 -0.35
N VAL A 183 -10.50 -6.22 0.29
CA VAL A 183 -9.78 -5.75 1.48
C VAL A 183 -8.31 -5.53 1.13
N PHE A 184 -7.79 -4.34 1.40
CA PHE A 184 -6.36 -4.05 1.32
C PHE A 184 -5.80 -3.85 2.71
N ILE A 185 -4.75 -4.59 3.09
CA ILE A 185 -4.08 -4.44 4.37
C ILE A 185 -2.67 -3.93 4.13
N THR A 186 -2.41 -2.69 4.53
CA THR A 186 -1.11 -2.03 4.42
C THR A 186 -0.38 -2.08 5.77
N THR A 187 0.89 -2.50 5.80
CA THR A 187 1.64 -2.58 7.07
C THR A 187 3.16 -2.59 6.85
N GLY A 188 3.90 -2.02 7.81
CA GLY A 188 5.35 -2.19 7.88
C GLY A 188 5.72 -3.43 8.69
N ILE A 189 6.50 -4.34 8.11
CA ILE A 189 6.79 -5.65 8.71
C ILE A 189 7.94 -5.64 9.72
N CYS A 190 8.58 -4.49 9.95
CA CYS A 190 9.70 -4.36 10.89
C CYS A 190 9.36 -3.60 12.19
N GLY A 191 8.21 -2.91 12.27
CA GLY A 191 7.80 -2.16 13.44
C GLY A 191 7.14 -3.02 14.52
N GLY A 192 6.99 -2.52 15.75
CA GLY A 192 6.38 -3.31 16.85
C GLY A 192 4.88 -3.60 16.63
N THR A 193 4.11 -2.60 16.20
CA THR A 193 2.66 -2.76 15.98
C THR A 193 2.35 -3.52 14.70
N GLY A 194 2.68 -2.96 13.53
CA GLY A 194 2.32 -3.54 12.23
C GLY A 194 2.79 -4.99 12.07
N SER A 195 4.07 -5.25 12.39
CA SER A 195 4.67 -6.59 12.35
C SER A 195 4.09 -7.55 13.39
N GLY A 196 3.60 -7.04 14.52
CA GLY A 196 3.06 -7.85 15.60
C GLY A 196 1.59 -8.24 15.41
N ILE A 197 0.83 -7.50 14.59
CA ILE A 197 -0.63 -7.66 14.49
C ILE A 197 -1.14 -8.07 13.11
N PHE A 198 -0.29 -8.05 12.07
CA PHE A 198 -0.78 -8.27 10.69
C PHE A 198 -1.46 -9.62 10.49
N ALA A 199 -0.93 -10.69 11.08
CA ALA A 199 -1.54 -12.02 11.00
C ALA A 199 -2.90 -12.06 11.68
N ASP A 200 -2.97 -11.67 12.96
CA ASP A 200 -4.21 -11.69 13.74
C ASP A 200 -5.30 -10.83 13.10
N VAL A 201 -4.99 -9.60 12.68
CA VAL A 201 -5.97 -8.70 12.04
C VAL A 201 -6.48 -9.27 10.72
N SER A 202 -5.61 -9.85 9.90
CA SER A 202 -6.01 -10.42 8.61
C SER A 202 -6.97 -11.59 8.79
N TYR A 203 -6.70 -12.48 9.74
CA TYR A 203 -7.58 -13.60 10.06
C TYR A 203 -8.87 -13.17 10.77
N ILE A 204 -8.85 -12.12 11.60
CA ILE A 204 -10.08 -11.52 12.15
C ILE A 204 -10.97 -10.99 11.03
N VAL A 205 -10.40 -10.25 10.07
CA VAL A 205 -11.14 -9.74 8.90
C VAL A 205 -11.69 -10.89 8.07
N ARG A 206 -10.87 -11.90 7.78
CA ARG A 206 -11.29 -13.09 7.01
C ARG A 206 -12.45 -13.82 7.71
N GLN A 207 -12.41 -13.98 9.03
CA GLN A 207 -13.49 -14.58 9.82
C GLN A 207 -14.79 -13.76 9.74
N ILE A 208 -14.70 -12.44 9.93
CA ILE A 208 -15.87 -11.55 9.88
C ILE A 208 -16.51 -11.61 8.49
N CYS A 209 -15.70 -11.46 7.44
CA CYS A 209 -16.18 -11.53 6.07
C CYS A 209 -16.76 -12.92 5.76
N GLY A 210 -16.07 -14.02 6.09
CA GLY A 210 -16.56 -15.37 5.81
C GLY A 210 -17.93 -15.70 6.41
N CYS A 211 -18.34 -15.03 7.48
CA CYS A 211 -19.70 -15.14 8.04
C CYS A 211 -20.75 -14.26 7.36
N MET A 212 -20.34 -13.28 6.55
CA MET A 212 -21.21 -12.19 6.07
C MET A 212 -21.23 -12.07 4.55
N THR A 213 -20.11 -12.25 3.85
CA THR A 213 -19.89 -11.85 2.46
C THR A 213 -18.66 -12.55 1.85
N GLU A 214 -18.58 -12.63 0.52
CA GLU A 214 -17.32 -13.02 -0.11
C GLU A 214 -16.24 -11.95 0.14
N THR A 215 -14.98 -12.37 0.24
CA THR A 215 -13.86 -11.46 0.48
C THR A 215 -12.66 -11.81 -0.39
N GLN A 216 -11.88 -10.79 -0.74
CA GLN A 216 -10.55 -10.93 -1.32
C GLN A 216 -9.61 -9.99 -0.59
N ILE A 217 -8.60 -10.53 0.08
CA ILE A 217 -7.65 -9.79 0.91
C ILE A 217 -6.30 -9.71 0.19
N THR A 218 -5.85 -8.49 -0.07
CA THR A 218 -4.53 -8.19 -0.60
C THR A 218 -3.67 -7.54 0.48
N GLY A 219 -2.58 -8.21 0.85
CA GLY A 219 -1.55 -7.64 1.73
C GLY A 219 -0.59 -6.76 0.95
N ILE A 220 -0.32 -5.55 1.41
CA ILE A 220 0.70 -4.63 0.88
C ILE A 220 1.68 -4.33 2.00
N LEU A 221 2.84 -4.98 1.95
CA LEU A 221 3.78 -5.04 3.05
C LEU A 221 5.06 -4.27 2.71
N PHE A 222 5.42 -3.33 3.58
CA PHE A 222 6.63 -2.52 3.44
C PHE A 222 7.81 -3.19 4.11
N MET A 223 8.85 -3.44 3.31
CA MET A 223 10.08 -4.10 3.72
C MET A 223 10.92 -3.23 4.68
N PRO A 224 11.84 -3.82 5.46
CA PRO A 224 12.57 -3.11 6.52
C PRO A 224 13.43 -1.95 6.03
N ASP A 225 13.98 -2.05 4.82
CA ASP A 225 14.81 -1.03 4.18
C ASP A 225 14.12 0.33 4.09
N ILE A 226 12.81 0.37 3.81
CA ILE A 226 11.99 1.59 3.77
C ILE A 226 11.95 2.31 5.13
N ASN A 227 11.86 1.53 6.22
CA ASN A 227 11.81 2.10 7.56
C ASN A 227 13.22 2.46 8.08
N ILE A 228 14.23 1.70 7.68
CA ILE A 228 15.64 1.95 8.02
C ILE A 228 16.12 3.25 7.37
N SER A 229 15.78 3.51 6.11
CA SER A 229 16.13 4.76 5.46
C SER A 229 15.49 5.98 6.12
N LYS A 230 14.22 5.87 6.54
CA LYS A 230 13.49 6.93 7.27
C LYS A 230 14.11 7.26 8.62
N VAL A 231 14.58 6.25 9.37
CA VAL A 231 15.18 6.44 10.70
C VAL A 231 16.65 6.88 10.60
N GLY A 232 17.35 6.48 9.54
CA GLY A 232 18.77 6.73 9.35
C GLY A 232 19.66 5.67 10.02
N PRO A 233 20.99 5.83 9.94
CA PRO A 233 21.94 4.86 10.49
C PRO A 233 21.89 4.81 12.02
N GLY A 234 21.78 3.61 12.60
CA GLY A 234 21.84 3.43 14.06
C GLY A 234 21.62 1.98 14.49
N ALA A 235 21.91 1.71 15.77
CA ALA A 235 21.75 0.37 16.37
C ALA A 235 20.30 -0.15 16.30
N TYR A 236 19.33 0.76 16.22
CA TYR A 236 17.91 0.45 16.05
C TYR A 236 17.61 -0.30 14.74
N ASN A 237 18.44 -0.14 13.71
CA ASN A 237 18.28 -0.82 12.42
C ASN A 237 18.39 -2.34 12.56
N THR A 238 19.22 -2.83 13.48
CA THR A 238 19.34 -4.27 13.76
C THR A 238 18.03 -4.84 14.31
N VAL A 239 17.30 -4.08 15.14
CA VAL A 239 15.99 -4.48 15.67
C VAL A 239 14.97 -4.56 14.53
N LEU A 240 14.91 -3.54 13.67
CA LEU A 240 14.02 -3.52 12.51
C LEU A 240 14.28 -4.69 11.56
N MET A 241 15.55 -5.01 11.28
CA MET A 241 15.91 -6.16 10.43
C MET A 241 15.49 -7.49 11.06
N LYS A 242 15.71 -7.69 12.37
CA LYS A 242 15.28 -8.90 13.08
C LYS A 242 13.77 -9.08 13.03
N ASN A 243 13.01 -8.00 13.25
CA ASN A 243 11.56 -8.03 13.17
C ASN A 243 11.08 -8.34 11.75
N GLY A 244 11.67 -7.69 10.74
CA GLY A 244 11.36 -7.95 9.35
C GLY A 244 11.61 -9.40 8.97
N PHE A 245 12.75 -9.97 9.36
CA PHE A 245 13.06 -11.37 9.11
C PHE A 245 12.06 -12.32 9.77
N ALA A 246 11.72 -12.10 11.04
CA ALA A 246 10.74 -12.92 11.75
C ALA A 246 9.34 -12.84 11.11
N ALA A 247 8.91 -11.63 10.74
CA ALA A 247 7.63 -11.43 10.06
C ALA A 247 7.58 -12.07 8.67
N MET A 248 8.69 -12.04 7.91
CA MET A 248 8.78 -12.73 6.62
C MET A 248 8.67 -14.24 6.77
N LYS A 249 9.24 -14.83 7.83
CA LYS A 249 9.09 -16.26 8.13
C LYS A 249 7.65 -16.65 8.44
N GLU A 250 6.97 -15.85 9.25
CA GLU A 250 5.55 -16.05 9.53
C GLU A 250 4.70 -15.86 8.28
N LEU A 251 4.99 -14.83 7.47
CA LEU A 251 4.30 -14.59 6.21
C LEU A 251 4.47 -15.75 5.22
N GLU A 252 5.69 -16.24 5.03
CA GLU A 252 6.00 -17.40 4.18
C GLU A 252 5.18 -18.62 4.61
N TYR A 253 5.10 -18.87 5.92
CA TYR A 253 4.31 -19.96 6.47
C TYR A 253 2.80 -19.76 6.22
N LEU A 254 2.28 -18.58 6.56
CA LEU A 254 0.84 -18.28 6.52
C LEU A 254 0.29 -18.03 5.11
N MET A 255 1.15 -17.69 4.13
CA MET A 255 0.76 -17.65 2.71
C MET A 255 0.60 -19.05 2.11
N ASN A 256 1.04 -20.08 2.82
CA ASN A 256 0.96 -21.49 2.42
C ASN A 256 0.10 -22.33 3.40
N THR A 257 -0.72 -21.72 4.25
CA THR A 257 -1.59 -22.44 5.20
C THR A 257 -2.49 -23.47 4.51
N SER A 258 -2.98 -23.17 3.31
CA SER A 258 -3.76 -24.11 2.49
C SER A 258 -3.02 -25.41 2.13
N GLN A 259 -1.68 -25.41 2.16
CA GLN A 259 -0.83 -26.60 1.94
C GLN A 259 -0.59 -27.40 3.23
N HIS A 260 -0.99 -26.88 4.39
CA HIS A 260 -0.81 -27.50 5.70
C HIS A 260 -2.14 -27.56 6.47
N PRO A 261 -3.18 -28.24 5.94
CA PRO A 261 -4.53 -28.21 6.51
C PRO A 261 -4.64 -28.80 7.93
N TYR A 262 -3.64 -29.56 8.37
CA TYR A 262 -3.58 -30.12 9.73
C TYR A 262 -2.95 -29.17 10.76
N ASP A 263 -2.44 -28.03 10.32
CA ASP A 263 -1.92 -26.96 11.18
C ASP A 263 -2.52 -25.59 10.78
N PRO A 264 -3.84 -25.41 10.94
CA PRO A 264 -4.50 -24.15 10.61
C PRO A 264 -4.04 -23.04 11.55
N PHE A 265 -4.21 -21.78 11.12
CA PHE A 265 -4.12 -20.66 12.05
C PHE A 265 -5.22 -20.80 13.10
N LYS A 266 -4.85 -20.90 14.37
CA LYS A 266 -5.77 -20.96 15.50
C LYS A 266 -5.44 -19.88 16.51
N GLN A 267 -6.42 -19.04 16.82
CA GLN A 267 -6.26 -18.05 17.87
C GLN A 267 -7.59 -17.78 18.58
N THR A 268 -7.55 -17.76 19.91
CA THR A 268 -8.66 -17.32 20.74
C THR A 268 -8.41 -15.90 21.22
N TYR A 269 -9.46 -15.08 21.16
CA TYR A 269 -9.48 -13.68 21.57
C TYR A 269 -10.50 -13.45 22.67
N ALA A 270 -10.28 -12.43 23.48
CA ALA A 270 -11.10 -12.15 24.66
C ALA A 270 -11.45 -10.67 24.80
N SER A 271 -12.32 -10.39 25.76
CA SER A 271 -12.55 -9.03 26.24
C SER A 271 -11.45 -8.63 27.23
N GLY A 272 -10.33 -8.11 26.71
CA GLY A 272 -9.15 -7.74 27.52
C GLY A 272 -8.14 -8.88 27.67
N ALA A 273 -6.88 -8.54 27.97
CA ALA A 273 -5.75 -9.50 27.99
C ALA A 273 -5.76 -10.51 29.16
N GLY A 274 -6.82 -10.53 29.97
CA GLY A 274 -7.06 -11.54 31.01
C GLY A 274 -8.53 -11.93 31.12
N GLY A 275 -9.35 -11.55 30.13
CA GLY A 275 -10.78 -11.79 30.12
C GLY A 275 -11.14 -13.22 29.73
N GLU A 276 -12.43 -13.53 29.83
CA GLU A 276 -12.99 -14.77 29.27
C GLU A 276 -12.94 -14.73 27.74
N ALA A 277 -12.76 -15.90 27.12
CA ALA A 277 -12.75 -16.05 25.68
C ALA A 277 -14.05 -15.51 25.08
N ALA A 278 -13.93 -14.61 24.10
CA ALA A 278 -15.05 -13.95 23.45
C ALA A 278 -15.34 -14.54 22.07
N TYR A 279 -14.31 -14.83 21.29
CA TYR A 279 -14.41 -15.49 20.00
C TYR A 279 -13.08 -16.19 19.65
N SER A 280 -13.15 -17.17 18.75
CA SER A 280 -11.97 -17.87 18.23
C SER A 280 -11.97 -17.81 16.71
N VAL A 281 -10.77 -17.73 16.15
CA VAL A 281 -10.53 -17.85 14.72
C VAL A 281 -9.75 -19.14 14.49
N GLU A 282 -10.28 -19.99 13.63
CA GLU A 282 -9.62 -21.17 13.11
C GLU A 282 -9.75 -21.13 11.59
N SER A 283 -8.63 -21.11 10.86
CA SER A 283 -8.65 -20.99 9.40
C SER A 283 -7.52 -21.78 8.76
N THR A 284 -7.87 -22.58 7.75
CA THR A 284 -6.95 -23.25 6.83
C THR A 284 -6.61 -22.40 5.61
N ASP A 285 -7.22 -21.22 5.49
CA ASP A 285 -6.98 -20.32 4.37
C ASP A 285 -5.65 -19.59 4.54
N ASN A 286 -5.07 -19.20 3.41
CA ASN A 286 -3.90 -18.33 3.42
C ASN A 286 -4.25 -16.99 4.08
N ILE A 287 -3.28 -16.38 4.75
CA ILE A 287 -3.43 -15.05 5.36
C ILE A 287 -3.96 -14.01 4.36
N TYR A 288 -3.40 -13.99 3.15
CA TYR A 288 -3.82 -13.14 2.04
C TYR A 288 -4.10 -13.98 0.79
N ASP A 289 -5.02 -13.52 -0.04
CA ASP A 289 -5.28 -14.10 -1.36
C ASP A 289 -4.22 -13.63 -2.37
N SER A 290 -3.64 -12.44 -2.14
CA SER A 290 -2.42 -11.99 -2.82
C SER A 290 -1.57 -11.11 -1.90
N CYS A 291 -0.25 -11.13 -2.07
CA CYS A 291 0.67 -10.34 -1.26
C CYS A 291 1.63 -9.55 -2.15
N ILE A 292 1.76 -8.26 -1.85
CA ILE A 292 2.65 -7.32 -2.51
C ILE A 292 3.72 -6.86 -1.52
N LEU A 293 4.98 -7.08 -1.86
CA LEU A 293 6.12 -6.58 -1.08
C LEU A 293 6.65 -5.32 -1.75
N ILE A 294 6.78 -4.24 -0.99
CA ILE A 294 7.35 -2.96 -1.44
C ILE A 294 8.68 -2.77 -0.73
N SER A 295 9.71 -2.49 -1.51
CA SER A 295 11.07 -2.23 -1.05
C SER A 295 11.58 -0.92 -1.67
N GLU A 296 12.48 -0.26 -0.96
CA GLU A 296 13.26 0.87 -1.44
C GLU A 296 14.47 0.42 -2.27
N GLN A 297 14.66 -0.86 -2.56
CA GLN A 297 15.76 -1.34 -3.39
C GLN A 297 15.22 -1.98 -4.65
N ALA A 298 15.74 -1.54 -5.80
CA ALA A 298 15.56 -2.25 -7.06
C ALA A 298 16.45 -3.50 -7.08
N THR A 299 16.09 -4.50 -7.88
CA THR A 299 16.90 -5.71 -8.12
C THR A 299 18.32 -5.40 -8.60
N GLU A 300 18.55 -4.24 -9.22
CA GLU A 300 19.85 -3.79 -9.75
C GLU A 300 20.56 -2.75 -8.85
N GLY A 301 20.06 -2.49 -7.64
CA GLY A 301 20.81 -1.78 -6.60
C GLY A 301 20.86 -0.24 -6.70
N PHE A 302 20.31 0.40 -7.74
CA PHE A 302 20.29 1.87 -7.84
C PHE A 302 18.90 2.45 -8.05
N ILE A 303 18.58 3.48 -7.25
CA ILE A 303 17.43 4.36 -7.40
C ILE A 303 17.93 5.80 -7.43
N HIS A 304 17.59 6.53 -8.50
CA HIS A 304 17.86 7.96 -8.66
C HIS A 304 16.78 8.81 -7.99
N ILE A 305 16.47 8.53 -6.72
CA ILE A 305 15.61 9.37 -5.87
C ILE A 305 16.44 9.81 -4.66
N PRO A 306 16.43 11.11 -4.33
CA PRO A 306 17.08 11.61 -3.11
C PRO A 306 16.58 10.85 -1.88
N PRO A 307 17.47 10.42 -0.95
CA PRO A 307 17.11 9.64 0.24
C PRO A 307 15.87 10.15 1.00
N GLU A 308 15.70 11.47 1.06
CA GLU A 308 14.59 12.17 1.71
C GLU A 308 13.21 11.88 1.10
N ASP A 309 13.14 11.56 -0.19
CA ASP A 309 11.87 11.38 -0.92
C ASP A 309 11.44 9.90 -1.02
N ARG A 310 12.35 8.97 -0.74
CA ARG A 310 12.16 7.54 -1.01
C ARG A 310 11.01 6.93 -0.21
N TYR A 311 10.91 7.28 1.07
CA TYR A 311 9.81 6.82 1.92
C TYR A 311 8.44 7.25 1.37
N SER A 312 8.30 8.54 1.05
CA SER A 312 7.08 9.13 0.50
C SER A 312 6.71 8.52 -0.86
N TYR A 313 7.73 8.22 -1.68
CA TYR A 313 7.55 7.51 -2.94
C TYR A 313 6.97 6.11 -2.72
N CYS A 314 7.55 5.30 -1.80
CA CYS A 314 7.02 3.97 -1.50
C CYS A 314 5.56 4.01 -0.99
N MET A 315 5.20 5.00 -0.16
CA MET A 315 3.80 5.18 0.27
C MET A 315 2.89 5.50 -0.93
N SER A 316 3.39 6.30 -1.89
CA SER A 316 2.67 6.64 -3.10
C SER A 316 2.51 5.45 -4.05
N VAL A 317 3.52 4.60 -4.19
CA VAL A 317 3.42 3.33 -4.97
C VAL A 317 2.32 2.43 -4.39
N ALA A 318 2.28 2.27 -3.06
CA ALA A 318 1.22 1.50 -2.41
C ALA A 318 -0.17 2.11 -2.67
N ALA A 319 -0.29 3.43 -2.53
CA ALA A 319 -1.54 4.15 -2.74
C ALA A 319 -2.04 4.05 -4.19
N GLU A 320 -1.14 4.21 -5.17
CA GLU A 320 -1.43 4.02 -6.59
C GLU A 320 -1.84 2.58 -6.89
N THR A 321 -1.13 1.60 -6.33
CA THR A 321 -1.46 0.17 -6.49
C THR A 321 -2.89 -0.11 -6.03
N ILE A 322 -3.29 0.38 -4.86
CA ILE A 322 -4.66 0.22 -4.36
C ILE A 322 -5.64 0.93 -5.31
N CYS A 323 -5.35 2.18 -5.70
CA CYS A 323 -6.22 2.96 -6.57
C CYS A 323 -6.43 2.33 -7.95
N CYS A 324 -5.41 1.67 -8.50
CA CYS A 324 -5.53 0.94 -9.77
C CYS A 324 -6.46 -0.28 -9.64
N HIS A 325 -6.49 -0.97 -8.50
CA HIS A 325 -7.37 -2.13 -8.30
C HIS A 325 -8.85 -1.73 -8.16
N ILE A 326 -9.13 -0.52 -7.67
CA ILE A 326 -10.50 -0.04 -7.44
C ILE A 326 -11.10 0.72 -8.62
N ASP A 327 -10.34 0.96 -9.69
CA ASP A 327 -10.78 1.67 -10.89
C ASP A 327 -11.60 0.74 -11.81
N ILE A 328 -12.69 1.26 -12.42
CA ILE A 328 -13.49 0.59 -13.46
C ILE A 328 -12.67 0.18 -14.69
N SER A 329 -11.53 0.81 -14.96
CA SER A 329 -10.71 0.47 -16.12
C SER A 329 -10.02 -0.89 -15.94
N GLN A 330 -10.80 -1.97 -16.01
CA GLN A 330 -10.34 -3.34 -16.16
C GLN A 330 -9.55 -3.45 -17.47
N THR A 331 -8.25 -3.18 -17.41
CA THR A 331 -7.33 -3.66 -18.42
C THR A 331 -5.99 -3.91 -17.75
N MET A 332 -5.72 -5.19 -17.46
CA MET A 332 -4.58 -5.77 -16.72
C MET A 332 -4.77 -5.69 -15.20
N PHE A 333 -4.81 -6.78 -14.43
CA PHE A 333 -3.88 -7.91 -14.41
C PHE A 333 -4.58 -9.22 -14.00
N TYR A 334 -4.24 -10.33 -14.65
CA TYR A 334 -4.55 -11.68 -14.18
C TYR A 334 -3.33 -12.32 -13.50
N THR A 335 -3.61 -12.98 -12.37
CA THR A 335 -2.91 -14.13 -11.76
C THR A 335 -1.42 -13.98 -11.43
N ASN A 336 -1.07 -13.82 -10.13
CA ASN A 336 0.08 -14.46 -9.47
C ASN A 336 0.00 -14.28 -7.93
N ASN A 337 0.31 -15.33 -7.17
CA ASN A 337 0.10 -15.42 -5.71
C ASN A 337 1.09 -14.61 -4.86
N MET A 338 2.12 -14.00 -5.45
CA MET A 338 2.94 -12.95 -4.83
C MET A 338 3.52 -12.07 -5.93
N MET A 339 3.46 -10.74 -5.76
CA MET A 339 4.11 -9.79 -6.66
C MET A 339 5.01 -8.88 -5.84
N ALA A 340 6.33 -9.01 -5.99
CA ALA A 340 7.25 -7.98 -5.53
C ALA A 340 7.09 -6.79 -6.48
N VAL A 341 6.36 -5.77 -6.05
CA VAL A 341 6.19 -4.55 -6.81
C VAL A 341 7.37 -3.64 -6.45
N GLY A 342 8.48 -3.89 -7.13
CA GLY A 342 9.62 -2.98 -7.16
C GLY A 342 9.33 -1.76 -8.05
N PHE A 343 10.25 -0.80 -8.02
CA PHE A 343 10.27 0.51 -8.69
C PHE A 343 9.90 0.58 -10.19
N SER A 344 9.55 -0.52 -10.88
CA SER A 344 9.23 -0.50 -12.31
C SER A 344 7.74 -0.37 -12.65
N CYS A 345 6.82 -0.32 -11.68
CA CYS A 345 5.39 -0.28 -11.95
C CYS A 345 4.80 1.14 -12.04
N ALA A 346 5.43 2.04 -12.79
CA ALA A 346 4.69 3.16 -13.37
C ALA A 346 4.05 2.66 -14.68
N THR A 347 2.95 1.92 -14.60
CA THR A 347 2.16 1.58 -15.80
C THR A 347 1.32 2.78 -16.22
N LEU A 348 1.99 3.80 -16.75
CA LEU A 348 1.33 4.73 -17.65
C LEU A 348 0.98 3.96 -18.93
N SER A 349 -0.28 4.06 -19.38
CA SER A 349 -0.68 3.49 -20.68
C SER A 349 0.32 3.93 -21.74
N LYS A 350 1.00 2.97 -22.38
CA LYS A 350 2.02 3.22 -23.42
C LYS A 350 1.50 4.21 -24.47
N SER A 351 0.20 4.12 -24.81
CA SER A 351 -0.50 5.06 -25.68
C SER A 351 -0.51 6.49 -25.13
N LYS A 352 -0.89 6.69 -23.86
CA LYS A 352 -0.98 8.02 -23.25
C LYS A 352 0.40 8.67 -23.04
N THR A 353 1.41 7.88 -22.71
CA THR A 353 2.80 8.36 -22.57
C THR A 353 3.38 8.77 -23.92
N LEU A 354 3.18 7.95 -24.95
CA LEU A 354 3.66 8.24 -26.31
C LEU A 354 2.93 9.43 -26.93
N GLU A 355 1.64 9.58 -26.68
CA GLU A 355 0.82 10.70 -27.16
C GLU A 355 1.21 12.03 -26.47
N TYR A 356 1.60 11.98 -25.18
CA TYR A 356 2.16 13.14 -24.47
C TYR A 356 3.56 13.52 -24.97
N ILE A 357 4.45 12.53 -25.11
CA ILE A 357 5.82 12.74 -25.64
C ILE A 357 5.76 13.27 -27.08
N SER A 358 4.89 12.70 -27.92
CA SER A 358 4.75 13.10 -29.33
C SER A 358 4.05 14.45 -29.50
N GLY A 359 2.97 14.69 -28.75
CA GLY A 359 2.11 15.86 -28.94
C GLY A 359 2.60 17.13 -28.24
N LYS A 360 3.21 17.02 -27.06
CA LYS A 360 3.59 18.20 -26.24
C LYS A 360 5.09 18.34 -26.01
N LEU A 361 5.81 17.25 -25.72
CA LEU A 361 7.27 17.32 -25.49
C LEU A 361 8.02 17.65 -26.79
N PHE A 362 7.76 16.91 -27.88
CA PHE A 362 8.36 17.19 -29.19
C PHE A 362 7.83 18.46 -29.88
N ALA A 363 6.66 18.98 -29.46
CA ALA A 363 6.16 20.26 -29.96
C ALA A 363 6.95 21.46 -29.40
N ASN A 364 7.52 21.32 -28.20
CA ASN A 364 8.27 22.38 -27.51
C ASN A 364 9.79 22.23 -27.65
N ILE A 365 10.29 21.15 -28.28
CA ILE A 365 11.70 21.02 -28.62
C ILE A 365 12.00 21.92 -29.82
N GLN A 366 12.65 23.05 -29.56
CA GLN A 366 13.18 23.97 -30.59
C GLN A 366 14.37 23.38 -31.38
N GLY A 367 14.75 22.14 -31.06
CA GLY A 367 15.67 21.30 -31.83
C GLY A 367 16.72 20.64 -30.94
N LEU A 368 17.13 19.41 -31.28
CA LEU A 368 18.50 18.97 -31.03
C LEU A 368 19.29 19.36 -32.27
N TRP A 369 20.28 20.25 -32.11
CA TRP A 369 21.19 20.66 -33.20
C TRP A 369 20.50 21.28 -34.43
N GLY A 370 19.40 22.00 -34.24
CA GLY A 370 18.74 22.76 -35.32
C GLY A 370 17.74 21.96 -36.18
N ASN A 371 17.45 20.70 -35.83
CA ASN A 371 16.40 19.92 -36.47
C ASN A 371 15.19 19.75 -35.55
N SER A 372 14.02 20.20 -36.00
CA SER A 372 12.74 19.96 -35.34
C SER A 372 11.99 18.81 -36.02
N PRO A 373 11.43 17.84 -35.27
CA PRO A 373 10.65 16.76 -35.85
C PRO A 373 9.43 17.31 -36.61
N THR A 374 9.22 16.87 -37.85
CA THR A 374 8.02 17.25 -38.61
C THR A 374 6.76 16.59 -38.03
N ALA A 375 5.58 17.15 -38.30
CA ALA A 375 4.31 16.57 -37.85
C ALA A 375 4.15 15.10 -38.27
N GLU A 376 4.61 14.77 -39.48
CA GLU A 376 4.59 13.42 -40.03
C GLU A 376 5.53 12.46 -39.30
N GLN A 377 6.72 12.92 -38.90
CA GLN A 377 7.67 12.12 -38.09
C GLN A 377 7.15 11.85 -36.68
N ARG A 378 6.42 12.81 -36.08
CA ARG A 378 5.75 12.63 -34.78
C ARG A 378 4.63 11.61 -34.86
N ASP A 379 3.85 11.65 -35.94
CA ASP A 379 2.79 10.68 -36.20
C ASP A 379 3.36 9.28 -36.47
N ILE A 380 4.47 9.17 -37.21
CA ILE A 380 5.17 7.90 -37.44
C ILE A 380 5.72 7.35 -36.13
N PHE A 381 6.34 8.17 -35.27
CA PHE A 381 6.85 7.73 -33.96
C PHE A 381 5.73 7.19 -33.06
N ALA A 382 4.58 7.87 -33.03
CA ALA A 382 3.40 7.41 -32.29
C ALA A 382 2.80 6.11 -32.85
N GLN A 383 2.95 5.86 -34.15
CA GLN A 383 2.39 4.70 -34.86
C GLN A 383 3.34 3.49 -34.94
N SER A 384 4.66 3.70 -35.04
CA SER A 384 5.67 2.67 -35.32
C SER A 384 6.10 1.86 -34.09
N THR A 385 5.84 2.35 -32.86
CA THR A 385 6.23 1.63 -31.63
C THR A 385 5.22 0.59 -31.14
N VAL A 386 4.11 0.41 -31.87
CA VAL A 386 3.22 -0.75 -31.70
C VAL A 386 3.80 -1.91 -32.52
N GLY A 387 4.92 -2.48 -32.04
CA GLY A 387 5.54 -3.67 -32.64
C GLY A 387 7.02 -3.58 -33.05
N LEU A 388 7.84 -2.73 -32.42
CA LEU A 388 9.28 -2.70 -32.69
C LEU A 388 10.03 -3.80 -31.94
N ASP A 389 10.80 -4.60 -32.69
CA ASP A 389 11.83 -5.52 -32.20
C ASP A 389 12.98 -4.69 -31.59
N MET A 390 13.31 -4.96 -30.31
CA MET A 390 14.37 -4.26 -29.58
C MET A 390 15.71 -4.30 -30.31
N PHE A 391 15.98 -5.38 -31.04
CA PHE A 391 17.24 -5.57 -31.76
C PHE A 391 17.44 -4.54 -32.88
N LEU A 392 16.35 -4.09 -33.50
CA LEU A 392 16.39 -3.13 -34.60
C LEU A 392 16.55 -1.70 -34.09
N LEU A 393 16.02 -1.43 -32.89
CA LEU A 393 16.17 -0.14 -32.22
C LEU A 393 17.60 0.07 -31.72
N GLU A 394 18.21 -0.97 -31.16
CA GLU A 394 19.60 -0.95 -30.67
C GLU A 394 20.58 -0.69 -31.82
N ASN A 395 20.42 -1.39 -32.95
CA ASN A 395 21.22 -1.14 -34.15
C ASN A 395 21.00 0.26 -34.76
N MET A 396 19.79 0.82 -34.68
CA MET A 396 19.52 2.19 -35.12
C MET A 396 20.18 3.24 -34.21
N PHE A 397 20.24 2.99 -32.90
CA PHE A 397 20.94 3.86 -31.97
C PHE A 397 22.44 3.79 -32.17
N ASP A 398 23.02 2.59 -32.27
CA ASP A 398 24.45 2.37 -32.50
C ASP A 398 24.94 2.97 -33.83
N ALA A 399 24.13 2.90 -34.89
CA ALA A 399 24.45 3.51 -36.18
C ALA A 399 24.47 5.05 -36.16
N ASN A 400 23.89 5.68 -35.14
CA ASN A 400 23.83 7.14 -34.98
C ASN A 400 24.64 7.65 -33.77
N VAL A 401 25.43 6.79 -33.12
CA VAL A 401 26.39 7.22 -32.10
C VAL A 401 27.52 7.98 -32.81
N PRO A 402 27.76 9.27 -32.48
CA PRO A 402 28.90 10.00 -33.02
C PRO A 402 30.21 9.30 -32.64
N PRO A 403 31.25 9.29 -33.51
CA PRO A 403 32.53 8.71 -33.14
C PRO A 403 33.04 9.37 -31.85
N ALA A 404 33.57 8.54 -30.95
CA ALA A 404 34.13 9.00 -29.69
C ALA A 404 35.12 10.15 -29.93
N PHE A 405 35.00 11.21 -29.13
CA PHE A 405 35.91 12.35 -29.18
C PHE A 405 37.37 11.87 -29.19
N PRO A 406 38.23 12.44 -30.06
CA PRO A 406 39.64 12.11 -30.03
C PRO A 406 40.17 12.39 -28.63
N ALA A 407 40.82 11.39 -28.03
CA ALA A 407 41.44 11.52 -26.73
C ALA A 407 42.35 12.75 -26.69
N GLY A 408 42.05 13.67 -25.78
CA GLY A 408 42.98 14.73 -25.39
C GLY A 408 42.45 16.14 -25.62
N LEU A 409 41.91 16.74 -24.55
CA LEU A 409 42.14 18.15 -24.24
C LEU A 409 42.59 18.20 -22.77
N LYS A 410 43.71 18.89 -22.56
CA LYS A 410 44.46 19.04 -21.30
C LYS A 410 43.63 19.64 -20.17
#